data_AF-A0A7Y7NJR6-F1
#
_entry.id   AF-A0A7Y7NJR6-F1
#
_cell.length_a   1.000
_cell.length_b   1.000
_cell.length_c   1.000
_cell.angle_alpha   90.00
_cell.angle_beta   90.00
_cell.angle_gamma   90.00
#
_symmetry.space_group_name_H-M   'P 1'
#
loop_
_entity.id
_entity.type
_entity.pdbx_description
1 polymer ?
#
loop_
_entity_poly.entity_id
_entity_poly.type
_entity_poly.pdbx_seq_one_letter_code
_entity_poly.pdbx_strand_id
1 'polypeptide(L)'
;MIKGGCIYILTNKNKTTLYVGVTSDFKKRMYQHKNHLFNNSFTTRYNLEHLVYYEVFHNIVDAIAREKQLKGGSRKKKLDLIDATNKEWKDLYEEVYNW
;
A
#
# COMPACT_ATOMS: atom_id res chain seq x y z
N MET A 1 -17.53 6.45 -15.66
CA MET A 1 -17.00 5.24 -15.00
C MET A 1 -16.66 5.59 -13.57
N ILE A 2 -17.27 4.92 -12.59
CA ILE A 2 -16.87 5.06 -11.19
C ILE A 2 -15.45 4.51 -11.09
N LYS A 3 -14.46 5.37 -10.85
CA LYS A 3 -13.11 4.92 -10.50
C LYS A 3 -13.19 4.47 -9.04
N GLY A 4 -12.95 3.18 -8.81
CA GLY A 4 -12.83 2.63 -7.46
C GLY A 4 -11.65 3.22 -6.70
N GLY A 5 -11.40 2.70 -5.51
CA GLY A 5 -10.24 3.07 -4.69
C GLY A 5 -9.46 1.85 -4.25
N CYS A 6 -8.16 2.00 -4.04
CA CYS A 6 -7.33 0.99 -3.42
C CYS A 6 -6.57 1.59 -2.25
N ILE A 7 -6.63 0.94 -1.10
CA ILE A 7 -5.66 1.18 -0.02
C ILE A 7 -4.52 0.19 -0.17
N TYR A 8 -3.36 0.54 0.37
CA TYR A 8 -2.19 -0.31 0.31
C TYR A 8 -1.25 -0.06 1.48
N ILE A 9 -0.44 -1.06 1.79
CA ILE A 9 0.67 -0.96 2.74
C ILE A 9 1.97 -1.29 2.02
N LEU A 10 2.90 -0.34 2.05
CA LEU A 10 4.27 -0.51 1.59
C LEU A 10 5.22 -0.69 2.77
N THR A 11 6.32 -1.37 2.51
CA THR A 11 7.45 -1.47 3.44
C THR A 11 8.79 -1.37 2.71
N ASN A 12 9.85 -1.18 3.48
CA ASN A 12 11.23 -1.34 3.01
C ASN A 12 11.64 -2.82 3.02
N LYS A 13 12.79 -3.09 2.37
CA LYS A 13 13.43 -4.42 2.29
C LYS A 13 13.58 -5.11 3.65
N ASN A 14 13.84 -4.33 4.70
CA ASN A 14 14.05 -4.84 6.05
C ASN A 14 12.75 -5.02 6.86
N LYS A 15 11.58 -4.74 6.27
CA LYS A 15 10.25 -4.90 6.90
C LYS A 15 10.06 -4.07 8.18
N THR A 16 10.81 -2.97 8.35
CA THR A 16 10.80 -2.16 9.58
C THR A 16 9.79 -1.01 9.54
N THR A 17 9.62 -0.35 8.40
CA THR A 17 8.76 0.83 8.25
C THR A 17 7.53 0.48 7.43
N LEU A 18 6.35 0.77 7.96
CA LEU A 18 5.09 0.60 7.23
C LEU A 18 4.55 1.95 6.78
N TYR A 19 4.15 2.04 5.52
CA TYR A 19 3.45 3.20 4.96
C TYR A 19 2.09 2.79 4.46
N VAL A 20 1.05 3.51 4.88
CA VAL A 20 -0.33 3.30 4.43
C VAL A 20 -0.70 4.43 3.48
N GLY A 21 -1.18 4.08 2.29
CA GLY A 21 -1.68 5.04 1.31
C GLY A 21 -2.98 4.59 0.66
N VAL A 22 -3.59 5.53 -0.07
CA VAL A 22 -4.79 5.31 -0.87
C VAL A 22 -4.62 5.92 -2.26
N THR A 23 -5.26 5.34 -3.27
CA THR A 23 -5.24 5.86 -4.65
C THR A 23 -6.43 5.38 -5.47
N SER A 24 -6.82 6.14 -6.48
CA SER A 24 -7.77 5.74 -7.52
C SER A 24 -7.11 5.15 -8.77
N ASP A 25 -5.78 5.12 -8.82
CA ASP A 25 -4.98 4.55 -9.91
C ASP A 25 -3.83 3.72 -9.32
N PHE A 26 -4.17 2.48 -8.97
CA PHE A 26 -3.31 1.62 -8.17
C PHE A 26 -2.04 1.21 -8.90
N LYS A 27 -2.16 0.74 -10.15
CA LYS A 27 -1.03 0.34 -11.00
C LYS A 27 -0.03 1.48 -11.18
N LYS A 28 -0.50 2.67 -11.53
CA LYS A 28 0.35 3.85 -11.67
C LYS A 28 1.05 4.22 -10.36
N ARG A 29 0.32 4.17 -9.24
CA ARG A 29 0.88 4.52 -7.93
C ARG A 29 1.96 3.53 -7.48
N MET A 30 1.75 2.23 -7.71
CA MET A 30 2.75 1.21 -7.41
C MET A 30 4.01 1.44 -8.24
N TYR A 31 3.87 1.70 -9.54
CA TYR A 31 5.00 2.03 -10.41
C TYR A 31 5.77 3.27 -9.92
N GLN A 32 5.06 4.32 -9.50
CA GLN A 32 5.68 5.54 -8.96
C GLN A 32 6.52 5.28 -7.72
N HIS A 33 6.03 4.45 -6.79
CA HIS A 33 6.80 4.09 -5.59
C HIS A 33 7.97 3.17 -5.93
N LYS A 34 7.76 2.15 -6.77
CA LYS A 34 8.80 1.19 -7.18
C LYS A 34 9.98 1.84 -7.90
N ASN A 35 9.74 2.95 -8.61
CA ASN A 35 10.75 3.68 -9.36
C ASN A 35 11.14 5.00 -8.70
N HIS A 36 10.70 5.24 -7.45
CA HIS A 36 11.04 6.45 -6.69
C HIS A 36 10.75 7.78 -7.42
N LEU A 37 9.69 7.86 -8.23
CA LEU A 37 9.44 9.02 -9.10
C LEU A 37 9.20 10.36 -8.36
N PHE A 38 9.02 10.31 -7.04
CA PHE A 38 8.90 11.47 -6.17
C PHE A 38 10.09 11.54 -5.18
N ASN A 39 11.23 12.03 -5.66
CA ASN A 39 12.52 12.02 -4.95
C ASN A 39 12.48 12.62 -3.52
N ASN A 40 11.62 13.61 -3.27
CA ASN A 40 11.50 14.27 -1.96
C ASN A 40 10.43 13.67 -1.05
N SER A 41 9.81 12.56 -1.44
CA SER A 41 8.75 11.91 -0.68
C SER A 41 9.29 11.06 0.48
N PHE A 42 8.45 10.86 1.50
CA PHE A 42 8.76 9.94 2.61
C PHE A 42 9.00 8.51 2.11
N THR A 43 8.21 8.04 1.14
CA THR A 43 8.35 6.68 0.61
C THR A 43 9.69 6.48 -0.08
N THR A 44 10.14 7.44 -0.91
CA THR A 44 11.48 7.39 -1.51
C THR A 44 12.58 7.46 -0.45
N ARG A 45 12.49 8.39 0.51
CA ARG A 45 13.52 8.55 1.57
C ARG A 45 13.78 7.26 2.34
N TYR A 46 12.74 6.45 2.57
CA TYR A 46 12.84 5.22 3.34
C TYR A 46 12.80 3.95 2.49
N ASN A 47 12.88 4.06 1.16
CA ASN A 47 12.79 2.95 0.20
C ASN A 47 11.54 2.07 0.45
N LEU A 48 10.38 2.71 0.62
CA LEU A 48 9.10 2.03 0.88
C LEU A 48 8.47 1.64 -0.45
N GLU A 49 9.02 0.60 -1.05
CA GLU A 49 8.71 0.16 -2.42
C GLU A 49 8.18 -1.27 -2.51
N HIS A 50 8.18 -2.03 -1.41
CA HIS A 50 7.63 -3.39 -1.38
C HIS A 50 6.17 -3.36 -0.97
N LEU A 51 5.29 -3.81 -1.87
CA LEU A 51 3.86 -3.90 -1.60
C LEU A 51 3.56 -5.18 -0.82
N VAL A 52 3.08 -5.06 0.42
CA VAL A 52 2.82 -6.24 1.27
C VAL A 52 1.34 -6.47 1.54
N TYR A 53 0.48 -5.49 1.25
CA TYR A 53 -0.96 -5.58 1.46
C TYR A 53 -1.71 -4.56 0.61
N TYR A 54 -2.92 -4.90 0.16
CA TYR A 54 -3.86 -3.97 -0.46
C TYR A 54 -5.32 -4.43 -0.29
N GLU A 55 -6.25 -3.48 -0.32
CA GLU A 55 -7.71 -3.76 -0.41
C GLU A 55 -8.29 -2.89 -1.53
N VAL A 56 -9.09 -3.50 -2.42
CA VAL A 56 -9.76 -2.82 -3.54
C VAL A 56 -11.22 -2.55 -3.19
N PHE A 57 -11.69 -1.35 -3.50
CA PHE A 57 -13.03 -0.86 -3.20
C PHE A 57 -13.73 -0.37 -4.46
N HIS A 58 -15.06 -0.57 -4.52
CA HIS A 58 -15.89 -0.07 -5.62
C HIS A 58 -15.96 1.46 -5.68
N ASN A 59 -15.76 2.15 -4.55
CA ASN A 59 -15.73 3.61 -4.48
C ASN A 59 -14.50 4.09 -3.72
N ILE A 60 -14.04 5.29 -4.03
CA ILE A 60 -12.85 5.89 -3.41
C ILE A 60 -13.11 6.33 -1.95
N VAL A 61 -14.37 6.59 -1.59
CA VAL A 61 -14.74 7.09 -0.25
C VAL A 61 -14.49 6.01 0.81
N ASP A 62 -14.87 4.76 0.53
CA ASP A 62 -14.65 3.60 1.40
C ASP A 62 -13.15 3.32 1.55
N ALA A 63 -12.39 3.41 0.44
CA ALA A 63 -10.94 3.29 0.49
C ALA A 63 -10.31 4.38 1.37
N ILE A 64 -10.75 5.64 1.26
CA ILE A 64 -10.26 6.74 2.12
C ILE A 64 -10.64 6.50 3.59
N ALA A 65 -11.85 6.03 3.87
CA ALA A 65 -12.29 5.71 5.23
C ALA A 65 -11.44 4.59 5.83
N ARG A 66 -11.16 3.55 5.05
CA ARG A 66 -10.28 2.44 5.44
C ARG A 66 -8.85 2.90 5.68
N GLU A 67 -8.30 3.75 4.81
CA GLU A 67 -6.97 4.32 4.98
C GLU A 67 -6.84 5.09 6.31
N LYS A 68 -7.83 5.93 6.63
CA LYS A 68 -7.90 6.65 7.91
C LYS A 68 -7.95 5.70 9.10
N GLN A 69 -8.78 4.65 9.02
CA GLN A 69 -8.87 3.62 10.06
C GLN A 69 -7.53 2.92 10.28
N LEU A 70 -6.84 2.54 9.20
CA LEU A 70 -5.53 1.89 9.28
C LEU A 70 -4.46 2.82 9.86
N LYS A 71 -4.41 4.09 9.41
CA LYS A 71 -3.48 5.09 9.94
C LYS A 71 -3.69 5.35 11.43
N GLY A 72 -4.95 5.48 11.88
CA GLY A 72 -5.29 5.66 13.30
C GLY A 72 -5.15 4.39 14.15
N GLY A 73 -5.11 3.21 13.54
CA GLY A 73 -4.93 1.93 14.23
C GLY A 73 -3.50 1.69 14.71
N SER A 74 -3.32 0.71 15.62
CA SER A 74 -2.00 0.33 16.11
C SER A 74 -1.13 -0.32 15.04
N ARG A 75 0.20 -0.33 15.25
CA ARG A 75 1.12 -1.10 14.40
C ARG A 75 0.78 -2.59 14.42
N LYS A 76 0.51 -3.15 15.60
CA LYS A 76 0.16 -4.57 15.77
C LYS A 76 -1.01 -4.98 14.86
N LYS A 77 -2.09 -4.19 14.81
CA LYS A 77 -3.23 -4.48 13.93
C LYS A 77 -2.87 -4.51 12.45
N LYS A 78 -1.91 -3.69 12.00
CA LYS A 78 -1.42 -3.72 10.62
C LYS A 78 -0.59 -4.97 10.35
N LEU A 79 0.25 -5.38 11.30
CA LEU A 79 1.03 -6.62 11.18
C LEU A 79 0.11 -7.83 11.14
N ASP A 80 -0.83 -7.94 12.07
CA ASP A 80 -1.81 -9.03 12.12
C ASP A 80 -2.61 -9.11 10.80
N LEU A 81 -2.94 -7.96 10.19
CA LEU A 81 -3.62 -7.89 8.89
C LEU A 81 -2.74 -8.38 7.73
N ILE A 82 -1.47 -7.94 7.67
CA ILE A 82 -0.51 -8.39 6.66
C ILE A 82 -0.28 -9.89 6.79
N ASP A 83 -0.05 -10.38 8.02
CA ASP A 83 0.23 -11.79 8.29
C ASP A 83 -0.94 -12.70 7.93
N ALA A 84 -2.18 -12.21 8.08
CA ALA A 84 -3.39 -12.96 7.74
C ALA A 84 -3.54 -13.20 6.23
N THR A 85 -3.06 -12.30 5.38
CA THR A 85 -3.21 -12.40 3.91
C THR A 85 -1.91 -12.72 3.17
N ASN A 86 -0.77 -12.36 3.75
CA ASN A 86 0.55 -12.44 3.14
C ASN A 86 1.61 -12.77 4.21
N LYS A 87 1.50 -13.97 4.80
CA LYS A 87 2.35 -14.44 5.90
C LYS A 87 3.85 -14.40 5.61
N GLU A 88 4.24 -14.60 4.36
CA GLU A 88 5.65 -14.54 3.93
C GLU A 88 6.13 -13.11 3.63
N TRP A 89 5.21 -12.13 3.65
CA TRP A 89 5.45 -10.75 3.28
C TRP A 89 6.12 -10.66 1.90
N LYS A 90 5.55 -11.37 0.93
CA LYS A 90 5.96 -11.28 -0.47
C LYS A 90 5.68 -9.86 -0.97
N ASP A 91 6.52 -9.39 -1.88
CA ASP A 91 6.26 -8.18 -2.63
C ASP A 91 5.18 -8.51 -3.68
N LEU A 92 3.98 -7.99 -3.47
CA LEU A 92 2.79 -8.21 -4.31
C LEU A 92 2.77 -7.29 -5.54
N TYR A 93 3.83 -6.51 -5.77
CA TYR A 93 3.91 -5.57 -6.90
C TYR A 93 3.63 -6.26 -8.24
N GLU A 94 4.17 -7.46 -8.45
CA GLU A 94 3.98 -8.22 -9.70
C GLU A 94 2.52 -8.61 -9.94
N GLU A 95 1.73 -8.85 -8.89
CA GLU A 95 0.29 -9.12 -9.05
C GLU A 95 -0.40 -7.90 -9.67
N VAL A 96 -0.09 -6.71 -9.17
CA VAL A 96 -0.71 -5.45 -9.59
C VAL A 96 -0.19 -4.99 -10.95
N TYR A 97 1.08 -5.25 -11.25
CA TYR A 97 1.67 -4.89 -12.53
C TYR A 97 1.02 -5.64 -13.70
N ASN A 98 0.56 -6.86 -13.46
CA ASN A 98 -0.09 -7.72 -14.45
C ASN A 98 -1.62 -7.57 -14.54
N TRP A 99 -2.22 -6.63 -13.76
CA TRP A 99 -3.62 -6.25 -13.93
C TRP A 99 -3.88 -5.48 -15.22
#